data_AF-A0A9X0TZ89-F1
#
_entry.id   AF-A0A9X0TZ89-F1
#
_cell.length_a   1.000
_cell.length_b   1.000
_cell.length_c   1.000
_cell.angle_alpha   90.00
_cell.angle_beta   90.00
_cell.angle_gamma   90.00
#
_symmetry.space_group_name_H-M   'P 1'
#
loop_
_entity.id
_entity.type
_entity.pdbx_description
1 polymer ?
#
loop_
_entity_poly.entity_id
_entity_poly.type
_entity_poly.pdbx_seq_one_letter_code
_entity_poly.pdbx_strand_id
1 'polypeptide(L)' 'MFVLIAGVNVHNEYCVNDIAGIAGYAGSVELIDETTRKIDLLSDQERKKADVNDADIFLMLKAFVEMGFEISLHK' A
#
# COMPACT_ATOMS: atom_id res chain seq x y z
N MET A 1 11.74 3.48 -0.20
CA MET A 1 10.58 3.94 -0.99
C MET A 1 9.32 3.49 -0.30
N PHE A 2 8.42 4.41 -0.01
CA PHE A 2 7.13 4.12 0.60
C PHE A 2 6.02 4.83 -0.17
N VAL A 3 4.79 4.32 -0.01
CA VAL A 3 3.59 4.97 -0.51
C VAL A 3 2.76 5.47 0.67
N LEU A 4 2.27 6.70 0.58
CA LEU A 4 1.22 7.21 1.46
C LEU A 4 -0.12 7.05 0.76
N ILE A 5 -1.11 6.61 1.52
CA ILE A 5 -2.49 6.38 1.09
C ILE A 5 -3.37 7.29 1.94
N ALA A 6 -3.89 8.36 1.34
CA ALA A 6 -4.75 9.34 1.98
C ALA A 6 -6.21 9.15 1.55
N GLY A 7 -7.14 9.82 2.26
CA GLY A 7 -8.58 9.67 2.04
C GLY A 7 -9.18 8.47 2.78
N VAL A 8 -8.46 7.93 3.77
CA VAL A 8 -8.94 6.84 4.62
C VAL A 8 -9.98 7.36 5.60
N ASN A 9 -11.02 6.58 5.83
CA ASN A 9 -12.09 6.86 6.78
C ASN A 9 -12.73 5.53 7.24
N VAL A 10 -13.65 5.62 8.21
CA VAL A 10 -14.34 4.47 8.81
C VAL A 10 -15.05 3.56 7.81
N HIS A 11 -15.41 4.07 6.63
CA HIS A 11 -16.10 3.27 5.60
C HIS A 11 -15.15 2.50 4.69
N ASN A 12 -13.88 2.91 4.58
CA ASN A 12 -12.93 2.33 3.62
C ASN A 12 -11.61 1.86 4.25
N GLU A 13 -11.43 2.00 5.57
CA GLU A 13 -10.19 1.62 6.24
C GLU A 13 -9.82 0.14 6.06
N TYR A 14 -10.83 -0.74 6.04
CA TYR A 14 -10.62 -2.17 5.81
C TYR A 14 -10.12 -2.46 4.40
N CYS A 15 -10.55 -1.68 3.40
CA CYS A 15 -10.11 -1.83 2.02
C CYS A 15 -8.60 -1.62 1.87
N VAL A 16 -7.97 -0.82 2.76
CA VAL A 16 -6.53 -0.57 2.67
C VAL A 16 -5.72 -1.85 2.86
N ASN A 17 -6.08 -2.67 3.84
CA ASN A 17 -5.38 -3.92 4.12
C ASN A 17 -5.63 -4.97 3.04
N ASP A 18 -6.87 -5.05 2.55
CA ASP A 18 -7.24 -5.98 1.48
C ASP A 18 -6.47 -5.66 0.18
N ILE A 19 -6.40 -4.37 -0.20
CA ILE A 19 -5.66 -3.92 -1.37
C ILE A 19 -4.15 -4.14 -1.16
N ALA A 20 -3.61 -3.78 0.01
CA ALA A 20 -2.20 -4.03 0.34
C ALA A 20 -1.83 -5.53 0.28
N GLY A 21 -2.80 -6.40 0.59
CA GLY A 21 -2.67 -7.85 0.49
C GLY A 21 -2.37 -8.38 -0.92
N ILE A 22 -2.77 -7.65 -1.98
CA ILE A 22 -2.49 -8.02 -3.38
C ILE A 22 -0.99 -8.27 -3.60
N ALA A 23 -0.15 -7.42 -3.01
CA ALA A 23 1.30 -7.50 -3.12
C ALA A 23 1.98 -8.03 -1.84
N GLY A 24 1.21 -8.61 -0.91
CA GLY A 24 1.73 -9.17 0.34
C GLY A 24 2.06 -8.15 1.43
N TYR A 25 1.61 -6.90 1.31
CA TYR A 25 1.92 -5.82 2.26
C TYR A 25 0.88 -5.61 3.37
N ALA A 26 -0.13 -6.48 3.49
CA ALA A 26 -1.21 -6.30 4.49
C ALA A 26 -0.68 -6.16 5.94
N GLY A 27 0.40 -6.87 6.28
CA GLY A 27 1.05 -6.77 7.60
C GLY A 27 2.00 -5.58 7.78
N SER A 28 2.26 -4.83 6.71
CA SER A 28 3.20 -3.70 6.66
C SER A 28 2.49 -2.35 6.49
N VAL A 29 1.15 -2.34 6.58
CA VAL A 29 0.36 -1.10 6.57
C VAL A 29 0.52 -0.40 7.92
N GLU A 30 1.15 0.75 7.92
CA GLU A 30 1.36 1.60 9.08
C GLU A 30 0.29 2.71 9.16
N LEU A 31 -0.23 2.95 10.37
CA LEU A 31 -1.09 4.10 10.66
C LEU A 31 -0.22 5.35 10.86
N ILE A 32 -0.43 6.38 10.04
CA ILE A 32 0.19 7.70 10.24
C ILE A 32 -0.73 8.60 11.06
N ASP A 33 -1.99 8.68 10.62
CA ASP A 33 -3.09 9.37 11.30
C ASP A 33 -4.41 8.72 10.89
N GLU A 34 -5.53 9.19 11.43
CA GLU A 34 -6.86 8.61 11.18
C GLU A 34 -7.21 8.51 9.68
N THR A 35 -6.70 9.44 8.86
CA THR A 35 -7.00 9.59 7.43
C THR A 35 -5.91 9.10 6.47
N THR A 36 -4.76 8.70 7.02
CA THR A 36 -3.57 8.37 6.22
C THR A 36 -2.95 7.05 6.67
N ARG A 37 -2.56 6.22 5.70
CA ARG A 37 -1.78 5.01 5.90
C ARG A 37 -0.47 5.08 5.12
N LYS A 38 0.54 4.35 5.56
CA LYS A 38 1.84 4.22 4.91
C LYS A 38 2.16 2.75 4.65
N ILE A 39 2.71 2.45 3.48
CA ILE A 39 3.28 1.13 3.18
C ILE A 39 4.72 1.32 2.74
N ASP A 40 5.66 0.72 3.48
CA ASP A 40 7.04 0.61 3.02
C ASP A 40 7.11 -0.45 1.92
N LEU A 41 7.52 -0.04 0.72
CA LEU A 41 7.60 -0.93 -0.43
C LEU A 41 8.86 -1.79 -0.40
N LEU A 42 9.70 -1.72 0.63
CA LEU A 42 10.97 -2.43 0.73
C LEU A 42 11.96 -2.02 -0.37
N SER A 43 13.24 -2.33 -0.14
CA SER A 43 14.26 -2.26 -1.20
C SER A 43 14.12 -3.42 -2.19
N ASP A 44 14.70 -3.28 -3.38
CA ASP A 44 14.70 -4.34 -4.41
C ASP A 44 15.31 -5.66 -3.88
N GLN A 45 16.32 -5.57 -3.00
CA GLN A 45 16.92 -6.76 -2.39
C GLN A 45 15.97 -7.45 -1.41
N GLU A 46 15.20 -6.69 -0.64
CA GLU A 46 14.24 -7.21 0.31
C GLU A 46 13.02 -7.80 -0.39
N ARG A 47 12.50 -7.14 -1.44
CA ARG A 47 11.44 -7.69 -2.29
C ARG A 47 11.83 -9.04 -2.87
N LYS A 48 13.04 -9.14 -3.41
CA LYS A 48 13.55 -10.40 -3.97
C LYS A 48 13.65 -11.51 -2.92
N LYS A 49 14.00 -11.19 -1.67
CA LYS A 49 14.04 -12.18 -0.56
C LYS A 49 12.65 -12.61 -0.13
N ALA A 50 11.69 -11.69 -0.17
CA ALA A 50 10.29 -11.93 0.21
C ALA A 50 9.42 -12.47 -0.95
N ASP A 51 10.02 -12.71 -2.12
CA ASP A 51 9.32 -13.14 -3.35
C ASP A 51 8.19 -12.19 -3.78
N VAL A 52 8.36 -10.89 -3.53
CA VAL A 52 7.41 -9.85 -3.93
C VAL A 52 7.66 -9.45 -5.38
N ASN A 53 6.63 -9.54 -6.21
CA ASN A 53 6.66 -9.20 -7.63
C ASN A 53 6.25 -7.74 -7.87
N ASP A 54 7.02 -7.00 -8.66
CA ASP A 54 6.72 -5.61 -9.03
C ASP A 54 5.38 -5.48 -9.78
N ALA A 55 4.94 -6.51 -10.51
CA ALA A 55 3.63 -6.52 -11.16
C ALA A 55 2.48 -6.48 -10.14
N ASP A 56 2.64 -7.17 -9.01
CA ASP A 56 1.64 -7.18 -7.94
C ASP A 56 1.63 -5.84 -7.20
N ILE A 57 2.81 -5.22 -7.02
CA ILE A 57 2.91 -3.85 -6.50
C ILE A 57 2.16 -2.88 -7.42
N PHE A 58 2.35 -3.00 -8.74
CA PHE A 58 1.62 -2.16 -9.69
C PHE A 58 0.10 -2.38 -9.61
N LEU A 59 -0.35 -3.62 -9.50
CA LEU A 59 -1.76 -3.96 -9.35
C LEU A 59 -2.35 -3.39 -8.05
N MET A 60 -1.61 -3.49 -6.94
CA MET A 60 -1.96 -2.88 -5.65
C MET A 60 -2.13 -1.36 -5.79
N LEU A 61 -1.16 -0.65 -6.38
CA LEU A 61 -1.22 0.80 -6.56
C LEU A 61 -2.39 1.22 -7.46
N LYS A 62 -2.65 0.45 -8.54
CA LYS A 62 -3.79 0.67 -9.42
C LYS A 62 -5.11 0.53 -8.66
N ALA A 63 -5.25 -0.51 -7.84
CA ALA A 63 -6.46 -0.75 -7.05
C ALA A 63 -6.72 0.37 -6.03
N PHE A 64 -5.69 0.93 -5.41
CA PHE A 64 -5.86 2.11 -4.54
C PHE A 64 -6.48 3.30 -5.29
N VAL A 65 -5.97 3.61 -6.48
CA VAL A 65 -6.49 4.70 -7.31
C VAL A 65 -7.93 4.41 -7.76
N GLU A 66 -8.23 3.18 -8.19
CA GLU A 66 -9.57 2.78 -8.62
C GLU A 66 -10.61 2.83 -7.50
N MET A 67 -10.17 2.63 -6.25
CA MET A 67 -11.01 2.76 -5.05
C MET A 67 -11.12 4.20 -4.53
N GLY A 68 -10.52 5.17 -5.22
CA GLY A 68 -10.62 6.60 -4.91
C GLY A 68 -9.69 7.07 -3.80
N PHE A 69 -8.67 6.28 -3.44
CA PHE A 69 -7.63 6.76 -2.53
C PHE A 69 -6.65 7.67 -3.25
N GLU A 70 -6.13 8.66 -2.52
CA GLU A 70 -5.04 9.50 -2.99
C GLU A 70 -3.72 8.84 -2.62
N ILE A 71 -2.88 8.52 -3.61
CA ILE A 71 -1.57 7.91 -3.37
C ILE A 71 -0.42 8.88 -3.70
N SER A 72 0.61 8.89 -2.85
CA SER A 72 1.87 9.59 -3.14
C SER A 72 3.07 8.68 -2.87
N LEU A 73 3.98 8.62 -3.85
CA LEU A 73 5.20 7.84 -3.81
C LEU A 73 6.37 8.68 -3.31
N HIS A 74 7.10 8.17 -2.32
CA HIS A 74 8.24 8.84 -1.70
C HIS A 74 9.46 7.93 -1.73
N LYS A 75 10.62 8.49 -2.08
CA LYS A 75 11.86 7.72 -2.23
C LYS A 75 12.50 7.41 -0.90
#